data_AF-A0A945ABP9-F1
#
_entry.id   AF-A0A945ABP9-F1
#
_cell.length_a   1.000
_cell.length_b   1.000
_cell.length_c   1.000
_cell.angle_alpha   90.00
_cell.angle_beta   90.00
_cell.angle_gamma   90.00
#
_symmetry.space_group_name_H-M   'P 1'
#
loop_
_entity.id
_entity.type
_entity.pdbx_description
1 polymer ?
#
loop_
_entity_poly.entity_id
_entity_poly.type
_entity_poly.pdbx_seq_one_letter_code
_entity_poly.pdbx_strand_id
1 'polypeptide(L)'
;MPYTLTVRESDGFARRSFPCSTTLYLAPQTYQENNPFRLQDTEGKEWPCQIDALKKHTDGSVEIAEITFAPFLAPYQTNNYTLSFGGDPATARVKNPISVEQHPNVTYVKQGVISYTIQHTPFNIVDDVTFKEKAFVKPGLSTPTLILKKGERLTPIGTAKVTPETQGPWAGRLRVDGQYANNYNFVTHLTFVSSKSWYLADHTITSGDLSQIEAIEISSHYDLTSGPLSSATGARIRHDGTATSWTVITDGIHTVDIAILDAWTPTGA
;
A
#
# COMPACT_ATOMS: atom_id res chain seq x y z
N MET A 1 -16.79 19.23 -17.35
CA MET A 1 -15.73 19.28 -18.38
C MET A 1 -14.78 18.11 -18.15
N PRO A 2 -14.23 17.48 -19.20
CA PRO A 2 -13.27 16.41 -19.05
C PRO A 2 -11.88 16.93 -18.65
N TYR A 3 -11.10 16.11 -17.96
CA TYR A 3 -9.72 16.36 -17.58
C TYR A 3 -8.78 15.44 -18.37
N THR A 4 -7.67 15.97 -18.88
CA THR A 4 -6.67 15.17 -19.59
C THR A 4 -5.54 14.77 -18.65
N LEU A 5 -5.25 13.48 -18.59
CA LEU A 5 -4.13 12.90 -17.84
C LEU A 5 -3.11 12.37 -18.84
N THR A 6 -1.85 12.75 -18.70
CA THR A 6 -0.76 12.24 -19.53
C THR A 6 0.14 11.34 -18.69
N VAL A 7 0.36 10.11 -19.15
CA VAL A 7 1.29 9.17 -18.50
C VAL A 7 2.43 8.87 -19.44
N ARG A 8 3.66 9.00 -18.94
CA ARG A 8 4.89 8.75 -19.67
C ARG A 8 5.73 7.71 -18.93
N GLU A 9 6.24 6.74 -19.68
CA GLU A 9 7.31 5.85 -19.25
C GLU A 9 8.65 6.54 -19.56
N SER A 10 9.54 6.71 -18.58
CA SER A 10 10.78 7.47 -18.70
C SER A 10 12.04 6.64 -18.50
N ASP A 11 11.91 5.43 -17.98
CA ASP A 11 13.01 4.64 -17.44
C ASP A 11 13.47 3.57 -18.42
N GLY A 12 12.75 3.39 -19.53
CA GLY A 12 13.09 2.44 -20.60
C GLY A 12 12.60 1.01 -20.32
N PHE A 13 11.74 0.82 -19.32
CA PHE A 13 11.17 -0.48 -18.97
C PHE A 13 9.68 -0.50 -19.25
N ALA A 14 9.19 -1.62 -19.79
CA ALA A 14 7.75 -1.77 -20.02
C ALA A 14 6.98 -1.70 -18.69
N ARG A 15 6.06 -0.73 -18.58
CA ARG A 15 5.19 -0.59 -17.42
C ARG A 15 4.05 -1.61 -17.52
N ARG A 16 4.07 -2.62 -16.65
CA ARG A 16 3.02 -3.66 -16.56
C ARG A 16 2.33 -3.62 -15.21
N SER A 17 1.10 -3.09 -15.21
CA SER A 17 0.17 -3.18 -14.06
C SER A 17 0.73 -2.59 -12.75
N PHE A 18 1.61 -1.60 -12.83
CA PHE A 18 1.99 -0.79 -11.67
C PHE A 18 1.13 0.48 -11.67
N PRO A 19 0.30 0.72 -10.64
CA PRO A 19 -0.55 1.90 -10.62
C PRO A 19 0.27 3.20 -10.60
N CYS A 20 -0.15 4.17 -11.38
CA CYS A 20 0.28 5.57 -11.22
C CYS A 20 -0.85 6.33 -10.54
N SER A 21 -0.47 7.32 -9.73
CA SER A 21 -1.39 8.28 -9.17
C SER A 21 -1.06 9.71 -9.59
N THR A 22 -2.07 10.57 -9.59
CA THR A 22 -1.93 12.01 -9.76
C THR A 22 -3.02 12.72 -8.97
N THR A 23 -2.74 13.95 -8.54
CA THR A 23 -3.71 14.79 -7.85
C THR A 23 -4.40 15.72 -8.84
N LEU A 24 -5.72 15.86 -8.71
CA LEU A 24 -6.53 16.85 -9.41
C LEU A 24 -7.16 17.82 -8.41
N TYR A 25 -7.12 19.11 -8.75
CA TYR A 25 -7.86 20.16 -8.07
C TYR A 25 -9.15 20.41 -8.83
N LEU A 26 -10.29 20.23 -8.15
CA LEU A 26 -11.60 20.31 -8.76
C LEU A 26 -12.33 21.55 -8.25
N ALA A 27 -12.99 22.26 -9.16
CA ALA A 27 -13.87 23.36 -8.80
C ALA A 27 -15.09 22.85 -8.02
N PRO A 28 -15.72 23.69 -7.17
CA PRO A 28 -16.96 23.34 -6.48
C PRO A 28 -18.00 22.73 -7.42
N GLN A 29 -18.77 21.76 -6.92
CA GLN A 29 -19.83 21.05 -7.64
C GLN A 29 -19.38 20.21 -8.87
N THR A 30 -18.08 20.11 -9.15
CA THR A 30 -17.57 19.31 -10.29
C THR A 30 -17.77 17.81 -10.08
N TYR A 31 -17.48 17.32 -8.87
CA TYR A 31 -17.54 15.91 -8.51
C TYR A 31 -18.01 15.76 -7.07
N GLN A 32 -18.93 14.84 -6.83
CA GLN A 32 -19.29 14.39 -5.49
C GLN A 32 -18.90 12.93 -5.37
N GLU A 33 -18.51 12.50 -4.17
CA GLU A 33 -18.29 11.07 -3.90
C GLU A 33 -19.54 10.28 -4.30
N ASN A 34 -19.33 9.12 -4.93
CA ASN A 34 -20.34 8.24 -5.52
C ASN A 34 -20.90 8.67 -6.87
N ASN A 35 -20.60 9.87 -7.37
CA ASN A 35 -20.96 10.20 -8.75
C ASN A 35 -20.20 9.28 -9.72
N PRO A 36 -20.84 8.83 -10.81
CA PRO A 36 -20.16 8.10 -11.87
C PRO A 36 -18.97 8.88 -12.42
N PHE A 37 -17.93 8.17 -12.80
CA PHE A 37 -16.79 8.70 -13.55
C PHE A 37 -16.28 7.63 -14.52
N ARG A 38 -15.52 8.07 -15.53
CA ARG A 38 -14.88 7.18 -16.49
C ARG A 38 -13.53 7.73 -16.91
N LEU A 39 -12.58 6.82 -17.13
CA LEU A 39 -11.29 7.11 -17.72
C LEU A 39 -11.22 6.43 -19.08
N GLN A 40 -10.93 7.17 -20.14
CA GLN A 40 -10.81 6.64 -21.49
C GLN A 40 -9.47 7.00 -22.10
N ASP A 41 -8.87 6.12 -22.90
CA ASP A 41 -7.73 6.51 -23.74
C ASP A 41 -8.19 7.27 -25.00
N THR A 42 -7.23 7.62 -25.86
CA THR A 42 -7.48 8.35 -27.11
C THR A 42 -8.31 7.56 -28.13
N GLU A 43 -8.43 6.24 -27.98
CA GLU A 43 -9.25 5.38 -28.83
C GLU A 43 -10.67 5.21 -28.26
N GLY A 44 -10.96 5.85 -27.12
CA GLY A 44 -12.24 5.75 -26.42
C GLY A 44 -12.38 4.48 -25.57
N LYS A 45 -11.35 3.64 -25.49
CA LYS A 45 -11.36 2.44 -24.66
C LYS A 45 -11.33 2.84 -23.19
N GLU A 46 -12.25 2.27 -22.42
CA GLU A 46 -12.33 2.53 -20.99
C GLU A 46 -11.24 1.79 -20.20
N TRP A 47 -10.69 2.49 -19.22
CA TRP A 47 -9.70 1.99 -18.28
C TRP A 47 -10.27 1.99 -16.86
N PRO A 48 -10.05 0.92 -16.07
CA PRO A 48 -10.43 0.94 -14.66
C PRO A 48 -9.64 2.05 -13.96
N CYS A 49 -10.33 2.85 -13.16
CA CYS A 49 -9.75 3.98 -12.46
C CYS A 49 -10.37 4.05 -11.06
N GLN A 50 -9.60 4.58 -10.12
CA GLN A 50 -9.97 4.82 -8.73
C GLN A 50 -9.84 6.32 -8.46
N ILE A 51 -10.77 6.86 -7.66
CA ILE A 51 -10.75 8.26 -7.21
C ILE A 51 -10.91 8.29 -5.70
N ASP A 52 -9.93 8.85 -5.01
CA ASP A 52 -9.96 9.09 -3.57
C ASP A 52 -10.12 10.59 -3.31
N ALA A 53 -11.12 10.97 -2.51
CA ALA A 53 -11.34 12.35 -2.13
C ALA A 53 -10.43 12.71 -0.95
N LEU A 54 -9.37 13.48 -1.22
CA LEU A 54 -8.42 13.92 -0.21
C LEU A 54 -8.94 15.12 0.59
N LYS A 55 -9.75 15.97 -0.05
CA LYS A 55 -10.34 17.16 0.56
C LYS A 55 -11.68 17.49 -0.10
N LYS A 56 -12.62 18.02 0.69
CA LYS A 56 -13.92 18.48 0.24
C LYS A 56 -14.07 19.99 0.39
N HIS A 57 -14.80 20.59 -0.54
CA HIS A 57 -15.36 21.94 -0.42
C HIS A 57 -16.42 21.98 0.69
N THR A 58 -16.80 23.18 1.09
CA THR A 58 -17.86 23.40 2.09
C THR A 58 -19.24 22.90 1.65
N ASP A 59 -19.48 22.78 0.35
CA ASP A 59 -20.71 22.23 -0.24
C ASP A 59 -20.70 20.68 -0.31
N GLY A 60 -19.63 20.04 0.17
CA GLY A 60 -19.47 18.59 0.17
C GLY A 60 -18.93 18.00 -1.13
N SER A 61 -18.76 18.80 -2.19
CA SER A 61 -18.08 18.37 -3.41
C SER A 61 -16.58 18.17 -3.18
N VAL A 62 -15.95 17.31 -3.98
CA VAL A 62 -14.51 17.03 -3.86
C VAL A 62 -13.72 18.24 -4.35
N GLU A 63 -12.80 18.73 -3.52
CA GLU A 63 -11.85 19.81 -3.85
C GLU A 63 -10.54 19.24 -4.39
N ILE A 64 -10.02 18.20 -3.73
CA ILE A 64 -8.76 17.56 -4.09
C ILE A 64 -9.03 16.06 -4.23
N ALA A 65 -8.74 15.53 -5.40
CA ALA A 65 -8.91 14.11 -5.71
C ALA A 65 -7.55 13.48 -6.06
N GLU A 66 -7.26 12.31 -5.51
CA GLU A 66 -6.21 11.44 -6.04
C GLU A 66 -6.83 10.47 -7.05
N ILE A 67 -6.23 10.41 -8.25
CA ILE A 67 -6.66 9.55 -9.34
C ILE A 67 -5.64 8.44 -9.50
N THR A 68 -6.06 7.18 -9.36
CA THR A 68 -5.18 6.01 -9.43
C THR A 68 -5.64 5.02 -10.51
N PHE A 69 -4.74 4.64 -11.40
CA PHE A 69 -4.98 3.60 -12.42
C PHE A 69 -3.66 2.98 -12.90
N ALA A 70 -3.71 1.84 -13.58
CA ALA A 70 -2.52 1.13 -14.04
C ALA A 70 -2.48 0.97 -15.56
N PRO A 71 -1.89 1.93 -16.30
CA PRO A 71 -1.75 1.82 -17.75
C PRO A 71 -0.68 0.79 -18.12
N PHE A 72 -0.80 0.24 -19.32
CA PHE A 72 0.29 -0.49 -19.98
C PHE A 72 1.02 0.49 -20.91
N LEU A 73 2.33 0.64 -20.71
CA LEU A 73 3.19 1.47 -21.55
C LEU A 73 4.42 0.66 -21.96
N ALA A 74 4.73 0.66 -23.24
CA ALA A 74 6.03 0.21 -23.73
C ALA A 74 7.14 1.18 -23.26
N PRO A 75 8.42 0.76 -23.33
CA PRO A 75 9.55 1.64 -23.05
C PRO A 75 9.44 3.00 -23.77
N TYR A 76 9.63 4.08 -23.03
CA TYR A 76 9.59 5.47 -23.48
C TYR A 76 8.25 5.94 -24.09
N GLN A 77 7.18 5.14 -23.96
CA GLN A 77 5.86 5.48 -24.49
C GLN A 77 5.18 6.56 -23.65
N THR A 78 4.40 7.42 -24.31
CA THR A 78 3.47 8.36 -23.69
C THR A 78 2.06 8.10 -24.18
N ASN A 79 1.10 8.01 -23.27
CA ASN A 79 -0.33 7.94 -23.59
C ASN A 79 -1.11 9.05 -22.87
N ASN A 80 -2.22 9.45 -23.48
CA ASN A 80 -3.16 10.40 -22.91
C ASN A 80 -4.48 9.70 -22.55
N TYR A 81 -5.09 10.17 -21.48
CA TYR A 81 -6.35 9.67 -20.96
C TYR A 81 -7.28 10.84 -20.66
N THR A 82 -8.58 10.62 -20.85
CA THR A 82 -9.64 11.58 -20.59
C THR A 82 -10.46 11.08 -19.41
N LEU A 83 -10.43 11.83 -18.31
CA LEU A 83 -11.28 11.61 -17.14
C LEU A 83 -12.54 12.46 -17.26
N SER A 84 -13.71 11.82 -17.21
CA SER A 84 -15.01 12.49 -17.25
C SER A 84 -15.83 12.12 -16.01
N PHE A 85 -16.56 13.11 -15.48
CA PHE A 85 -17.48 12.96 -14.35
C PHE A 85 -18.94 12.98 -14.83
N GLY A 86 -19.80 12.21 -14.15
CA GLY A 86 -21.21 12.03 -14.50
C GLY A 86 -21.46 11.01 -15.61
N GLY A 87 -22.72 10.93 -16.04
CA GLY A 87 -23.18 10.00 -17.07
C GLY A 87 -23.30 8.55 -16.57
N ASP A 88 -23.22 7.59 -17.49
CA ASP A 88 -23.29 6.17 -17.12
C ASP A 88 -22.05 5.74 -16.33
N PRO A 89 -22.18 4.77 -15.40
CA PRO A 89 -21.04 4.16 -14.73
C PRO A 89 -20.04 3.57 -15.74
N ALA A 90 -18.75 3.70 -15.45
CA ALA A 90 -17.72 2.99 -16.21
C ALA A 90 -18.04 1.49 -16.28
N THR A 91 -17.70 0.87 -17.40
CA THR A 91 -17.85 -0.57 -17.64
C THR A 91 -16.57 -1.33 -17.33
N ALA A 92 -15.41 -0.67 -17.48
CA ALA A 92 -14.11 -1.26 -17.14
C ALA A 92 -14.02 -1.59 -15.64
N ARG A 93 -13.47 -2.77 -15.32
CA ARG A 93 -13.31 -3.27 -13.94
C ARG A 93 -11.89 -3.77 -13.71
N VAL A 94 -11.39 -3.59 -12.50
CA VAL A 94 -10.13 -4.21 -12.07
C VAL A 94 -10.37 -5.72 -11.90
N LYS A 95 -9.52 -6.55 -12.51
CA LYS A 95 -9.68 -8.02 -12.50
C LYS A 95 -9.61 -8.62 -11.10
N ASN A 96 -8.72 -8.09 -10.26
CA ASN A 96 -8.49 -8.53 -8.88
C ASN A 96 -8.49 -7.30 -7.97
N PRO A 97 -9.66 -6.72 -7.66
CA PRO A 97 -9.73 -5.50 -6.88
C PRO A 97 -9.19 -5.72 -5.46
N ILE A 98 -8.61 -4.67 -4.88
CA ILE A 98 -8.37 -4.66 -3.44
C ILE A 98 -9.72 -4.55 -2.73
N SER A 99 -9.95 -5.38 -1.72
CA SER A 99 -11.08 -5.22 -0.80
C SER A 99 -10.58 -5.17 0.64
N VAL A 100 -11.20 -4.30 1.44
CA VAL A 100 -10.92 -4.15 2.87
C VAL A 100 -12.21 -4.44 3.62
N GLU A 101 -12.15 -5.35 4.59
CA GLU A 101 -13.25 -5.66 5.51
C GLU A 101 -12.80 -5.33 6.93
N GLN A 102 -13.51 -4.40 7.58
CA GLN A 102 -13.18 -3.96 8.93
C GLN A 102 -14.09 -4.60 9.97
N HIS A 103 -13.49 -5.15 11.01
CA HIS A 103 -14.17 -5.58 12.23
C HIS A 103 -13.55 -4.87 13.45
N PRO A 104 -14.19 -4.93 14.63
CA PRO A 104 -13.71 -4.22 15.81
C PRO A 104 -12.24 -4.53 16.19
N ASN A 105 -11.81 -5.78 16.05
CA ASN A 105 -10.50 -6.26 16.53
C ASN A 105 -9.56 -6.74 15.42
N VAL A 106 -10.04 -6.78 14.17
CA VAL A 106 -9.30 -7.31 13.04
C VAL A 106 -9.74 -6.62 11.76
N THR A 107 -8.80 -6.39 10.86
CA THR A 107 -9.07 -5.93 9.49
C THR A 107 -8.55 -6.97 8.51
N TYR A 108 -9.40 -7.38 7.58
CA TYR A 108 -9.03 -8.28 6.49
C TYR A 108 -8.82 -7.48 5.20
N VAL A 109 -7.71 -7.74 4.51
CA VAL A 109 -7.43 -7.14 3.20
C VAL A 109 -7.25 -8.25 2.19
N LYS A 110 -7.96 -8.18 1.06
CA LYS A 110 -7.79 -9.11 -0.05
C LYS A 110 -7.16 -8.41 -1.24
N GLN A 111 -6.09 -9.01 -1.77
CA GLN A 111 -5.32 -8.58 -2.94
C GLN A 111 -5.30 -9.75 -3.93
N GLY A 112 -6.43 -9.98 -4.61
CA GLY A 112 -6.61 -11.12 -5.51
C GLY A 112 -6.58 -12.46 -4.77
N VAL A 113 -5.50 -13.23 -4.98
CA VAL A 113 -5.31 -14.56 -4.35
C VAL A 113 -4.55 -14.50 -3.02
N ILE A 114 -4.13 -13.31 -2.60
CA ILE A 114 -3.48 -13.06 -1.33
C ILE A 114 -4.48 -12.39 -0.41
N SER A 115 -4.56 -12.86 0.83
CA SER A 115 -5.31 -12.22 1.91
C SER A 115 -4.35 -11.88 3.04
N TYR A 116 -4.57 -10.74 3.67
CA TYR A 116 -3.83 -10.25 4.83
C TYR A 116 -4.78 -10.07 5.99
N THR A 117 -4.30 -10.40 7.18
CA THR A 117 -4.99 -10.17 8.45
C THR A 117 -4.19 -9.16 9.25
N ILE A 118 -4.83 -8.07 9.68
CA ILE A 118 -4.25 -7.06 10.55
C ILE A 118 -4.98 -7.14 11.89
N GLN A 119 -4.31 -7.68 12.92
CA GLN A 119 -4.86 -7.70 14.28
C GLN A 119 -4.73 -6.33 14.92
N HIS A 120 -5.79 -5.89 15.60
CA HIS A 120 -5.78 -4.63 16.32
C HIS A 120 -5.18 -4.78 17.72
N THR A 121 -5.23 -5.98 18.31
CA THR A 121 -4.69 -6.28 19.65
C THR A 121 -4.33 -7.78 19.83
N PRO A 122 -3.11 -8.13 20.28
CA PRO A 122 -1.93 -7.28 20.23
C PRO A 122 -1.67 -6.85 18.78
N PHE A 123 -1.29 -5.58 18.57
CA PHE A 123 -1.06 -5.09 17.22
C PHE A 123 0.15 -5.78 16.58
N ASN A 124 -0.05 -6.25 15.36
CA ASN A 124 1.01 -6.69 14.46
C ASN A 124 0.78 -6.05 13.08
N ILE A 125 1.86 -5.69 12.39
CA ILE A 125 1.82 -4.99 11.10
C ILE A 125 1.03 -5.82 10.08
N VAL A 126 1.39 -7.10 9.95
CA VAL A 126 0.61 -8.11 9.24
C VAL A 126 0.72 -9.40 10.05
N ASP A 127 -0.42 -9.88 10.54
CA ASP A 127 -0.51 -11.03 11.43
C ASP A 127 -0.53 -12.35 10.64
N ASP A 128 -1.37 -12.43 9.62
CA ASP A 128 -1.44 -13.57 8.71
C ASP A 128 -1.37 -13.09 7.26
N VAL A 129 -0.73 -13.91 6.44
CA VAL A 129 -0.73 -13.79 4.97
C VAL A 129 -1.13 -15.14 4.43
N THR A 130 -2.28 -15.21 3.77
CA THR A 130 -2.76 -16.43 3.13
C THR A 130 -2.61 -16.28 1.61
N PHE A 131 -1.93 -17.24 0.96
CA PHE A 131 -1.82 -17.32 -0.50
C PHE A 131 -2.52 -18.59 -1.00
N LYS A 132 -3.55 -18.42 -1.84
CA LYS A 132 -4.37 -19.55 -2.35
C LYS A 132 -4.83 -20.50 -1.23
N GLU A 133 -5.39 -19.93 -0.17
CA GLU A 133 -5.92 -20.67 1.00
C GLU A 133 -4.86 -21.36 1.88
N LYS A 134 -3.56 -21.23 1.57
CA LYS A 134 -2.48 -21.67 2.43
C LYS A 134 -1.93 -20.49 3.25
N ALA A 135 -1.98 -20.61 4.57
CA ALA A 135 -1.30 -19.67 5.47
C ALA A 135 0.21 -19.71 5.23
N PHE A 136 0.80 -18.53 5.05
CA PHE A 136 2.19 -18.32 4.70
C PHE A 136 2.96 -17.65 5.83
N VAL A 137 2.27 -16.85 6.64
CA VAL A 137 2.79 -16.27 7.89
C VAL A 137 2.03 -16.91 9.05
N LYS A 138 2.75 -17.27 10.11
CA LYS A 138 2.13 -17.81 11.34
C LYS A 138 1.65 -16.65 12.22
N PRO A 139 0.34 -16.53 12.49
CA PRO A 139 -0.21 -15.43 13.28
C PRO A 139 0.22 -15.48 14.74
N GLY A 140 0.23 -14.31 15.39
CA GLY A 140 0.41 -14.15 16.83
C GLY A 140 1.82 -14.40 17.38
N LEU A 141 2.82 -14.62 16.51
CA LEU A 141 4.19 -14.92 16.94
C LEU A 141 5.12 -13.70 17.00
N SER A 142 4.70 -12.57 16.45
CA SER A 142 5.53 -11.37 16.33
C SER A 142 4.73 -10.11 16.53
N THR A 143 5.30 -9.15 17.25
CA THR A 143 4.81 -7.77 17.34
C THR A 143 5.99 -6.84 17.06
N PRO A 144 5.78 -5.67 16.44
CA PRO A 144 6.87 -4.73 16.26
C PRO A 144 7.43 -4.34 17.64
N THR A 145 8.74 -4.25 17.78
CA THR A 145 9.38 -3.93 19.06
C THR A 145 10.20 -2.65 18.91
N LEU A 146 9.89 -1.65 19.72
CA LEU A 146 10.69 -0.44 19.84
C LEU A 146 11.83 -0.70 20.82
N ILE A 147 13.08 -0.55 20.37
CA ILE A 147 14.29 -0.72 21.16
C ILE A 147 14.85 0.66 21.50
N LEU A 148 15.02 0.95 22.79
CA LEU A 148 15.64 2.18 23.27
C LEU A 148 17.13 1.96 23.57
N LYS A 149 17.94 3.03 23.54
CA LYS A 149 19.42 3.05 23.71
C LYS A 149 19.97 2.36 24.96
N LYS A 150 19.13 2.10 25.97
CA LYS A 150 19.48 1.36 27.19
C LYS A 150 19.13 -0.13 27.12
N GLY A 151 18.73 -0.62 25.94
CA GLY A 151 18.27 -1.98 25.71
C GLY A 151 16.82 -2.24 26.15
N GLU A 152 16.06 -1.23 26.57
CA GLU A 152 14.64 -1.38 26.89
C GLU A 152 13.86 -1.73 25.62
N ARG A 153 13.01 -2.76 25.70
CA ARG A 153 12.21 -3.28 24.58
C ARG A 153 10.74 -3.07 24.87
N LEU A 154 10.07 -2.29 24.02
CA LEU A 154 8.66 -1.96 24.17
C LEU A 154 7.85 -2.60 23.04
N THR A 155 6.79 -3.32 23.40
CA THR A 155 5.78 -3.83 22.46
C THR A 155 4.56 -2.90 22.44
N PRO A 156 3.73 -2.92 21.38
CA PRO A 156 2.49 -2.17 21.34
C PRO A 156 1.58 -2.53 22.51
N ILE A 157 0.87 -1.53 23.02
CA ILE A 157 -0.10 -1.66 24.11
C ILE A 157 -1.48 -1.22 23.63
N GLY A 158 -2.52 -1.80 24.24
CA GLY A 158 -3.91 -1.49 23.93
C GLY A 158 -4.38 -2.02 22.57
N THR A 159 -5.40 -1.36 22.01
CA THR A 159 -5.99 -1.68 20.70
C THR A 159 -5.61 -0.59 19.71
N ALA A 160 -4.93 -0.97 18.63
CA ALA A 160 -4.61 -0.04 17.56
C ALA A 160 -5.87 0.33 16.76
N LYS A 161 -5.97 1.61 16.39
CA LYS A 161 -7.06 2.11 15.55
C LYS A 161 -6.68 1.96 14.08
N VAL A 162 -7.41 1.12 13.35
CA VAL A 162 -7.23 0.94 11.90
C VAL A 162 -8.28 1.75 11.14
N THR A 163 -7.83 2.69 10.33
CA THR A 163 -8.67 3.57 9.50
C THR A 163 -8.31 3.38 8.04
N PRO A 164 -9.24 3.02 7.15
CA PRO A 164 -8.97 2.99 5.72
C PRO A 164 -8.90 4.43 5.21
N GLU A 165 -7.77 4.81 4.63
CA GLU A 165 -7.59 6.09 3.94
C GLU A 165 -8.05 5.98 2.48
N THR A 166 -7.88 4.78 1.90
CA THR A 166 -8.14 4.49 0.49
C THR A 166 -8.67 3.06 0.37
N GLN A 167 -9.76 2.85 -0.39
CA GLN A 167 -10.45 1.56 -0.47
C GLN A 167 -10.69 1.09 -1.91
N GLY A 168 -9.61 0.68 -2.60
CA GLY A 168 -9.69 -0.04 -3.87
C GLY A 168 -10.40 0.73 -5.00
N PRO A 169 -10.50 0.13 -6.20
CA PRO A 169 -10.10 -1.24 -6.53
C PRO A 169 -8.61 -1.42 -6.88
N TRP A 170 -7.85 -0.35 -7.14
CA TRP A 170 -6.43 -0.43 -7.54
C TRP A 170 -5.47 -0.43 -6.36
N ALA A 171 -5.69 0.44 -5.39
CA ALA A 171 -4.87 0.55 -4.20
C ALA A 171 -5.76 0.54 -2.96
N GLY A 172 -5.28 -0.08 -1.89
CA GLY A 172 -5.87 0.06 -0.56
C GLY A 172 -4.81 0.61 0.38
N ARG A 173 -5.16 1.59 1.20
CA ARG A 173 -4.27 2.16 2.20
C ARG A 173 -4.95 2.19 3.55
N LEU A 174 -4.33 1.55 4.53
CA LEU A 174 -4.77 1.58 5.92
C LEU A 174 -3.81 2.43 6.73
N ARG A 175 -4.35 3.36 7.50
CA ARG A 175 -3.65 4.04 8.58
C ARG A 175 -3.92 3.32 9.88
N VAL A 176 -2.85 2.95 10.58
CA VAL A 176 -2.94 2.31 11.90
C VAL A 176 -2.28 3.21 12.93
N ASP A 177 -3.09 3.79 13.80
CA ASP A 177 -2.63 4.58 14.95
C ASP A 177 -2.55 3.68 16.18
N GLY A 178 -1.41 3.68 16.87
CA GLY A 178 -1.23 2.88 18.07
C GLY A 178 -0.19 3.45 19.02
N GLN A 179 0.12 2.70 20.07
CA GLN A 179 0.97 3.17 21.16
C GLN A 179 1.88 2.05 21.67
N TYR A 180 3.12 2.40 22.03
CA TYR A 180 4.02 1.64 22.89
C TYR A 180 3.96 2.20 24.32
N ALA A 181 4.49 1.48 25.30
CA ALA A 181 4.65 2.02 26.67
C ALA A 181 5.48 3.33 26.69
N ASN A 182 5.52 4.02 27.83
CA ASN A 182 6.29 5.27 28.01
C ASN A 182 5.89 6.41 27.06
N ASN A 183 4.60 6.48 26.65
CA ASN A 183 4.02 7.55 25.83
C ASN A 183 4.60 7.69 24.40
N TYR A 184 5.19 6.61 23.86
CA TYR A 184 5.56 6.56 22.45
C TYR A 184 4.35 6.16 21.61
N ASN A 185 3.88 7.05 20.74
CA ASN A 185 2.82 6.75 19.79
C ASN A 185 3.44 6.39 18.43
N PHE A 186 2.72 5.59 17.65
CA PHE A 186 3.13 5.26 16.29
C PHE A 186 1.98 5.40 15.30
N VAL A 187 2.37 5.58 14.05
CA VAL A 187 1.50 5.50 12.88
C VAL A 187 2.12 4.51 11.90
N THR A 188 1.35 3.50 11.49
CA THR A 188 1.73 2.58 10.40
C THR A 188 0.83 2.83 9.21
N HIS A 189 1.39 3.10 8.02
CA HIS A 189 0.62 3.02 6.78
C HIS A 189 0.87 1.68 6.11
N LEU A 190 -0.20 0.94 5.83
CA LEU A 190 -0.16 -0.31 5.08
C LEU A 190 -0.76 -0.05 3.69
N THR A 191 0.06 -0.16 2.65
CA THR A 191 -0.37 0.05 1.27
C THR A 191 -0.37 -1.26 0.50
N PHE A 192 -1.50 -1.56 -0.13
CA PHE A 192 -1.75 -2.76 -0.92
C PHE A 192 -2.07 -2.35 -2.36
N VAL A 193 -1.56 -3.12 -3.33
CA VAL A 193 -1.64 -2.76 -4.74
C VAL A 193 -2.20 -3.92 -5.56
N SER A 194 -3.30 -3.72 -6.26
CA SER A 194 -3.93 -4.75 -7.08
C SER A 194 -2.93 -5.37 -8.06
N SER A 195 -3.01 -6.70 -8.21
CA SER A 195 -2.15 -7.50 -9.09
C SER A 195 -0.66 -7.52 -8.71
N LYS A 196 -0.30 -7.04 -7.52
CA LYS A 196 1.01 -7.28 -6.90
C LYS A 196 0.90 -8.34 -5.81
N SER A 197 2.05 -8.87 -5.39
CA SER A 197 2.17 -9.86 -4.32
C SER A 197 2.94 -9.33 -3.11
N TRP A 198 3.00 -8.01 -2.99
CA TRP A 198 3.66 -7.30 -1.91
C TRP A 198 2.70 -6.25 -1.33
N TYR A 199 3.00 -5.84 -0.10
CA TYR A 199 2.46 -4.67 0.56
C TYR A 199 3.63 -3.81 1.05
N LEU A 200 3.38 -2.51 1.21
CA LEU A 200 4.33 -1.57 1.81
C LEU A 200 3.86 -1.26 3.24
N ALA A 201 4.79 -1.21 4.19
CA ALA A 201 4.54 -0.82 5.56
C ALA A 201 5.46 0.34 5.96
N ASP A 202 4.88 1.53 6.14
CA ASP A 202 5.59 2.71 6.65
C ASP A 202 5.28 2.88 8.14
N HIS A 203 6.17 2.42 9.02
CA HIS A 203 6.00 2.51 10.48
C HIS A 203 6.80 3.67 11.05
N THR A 204 6.12 4.66 11.64
CA THR A 204 6.72 5.89 12.17
C THR A 204 6.35 6.10 13.63
N ILE A 205 7.35 6.41 14.46
CA ILE A 205 7.12 6.87 15.85
C ILE A 205 6.85 8.37 15.84
N THR A 206 5.70 8.79 16.38
CA THR A 206 5.20 10.17 16.27
C THR A 206 5.26 10.95 17.58
N SER A 207 5.52 10.29 18.71
CA SER A 207 5.70 10.94 20.02
C SER A 207 6.65 10.17 20.92
N GLY A 208 6.94 10.73 22.09
CA GLY A 208 7.92 10.21 23.05
C GLY A 208 9.29 10.87 22.88
N ASP A 209 10.29 10.39 23.62
CA ASP A 209 11.65 10.89 23.48
C ASP A 209 12.36 10.16 22.32
N LEU A 210 12.18 10.68 21.10
CA LEU A 210 12.76 10.12 19.89
C LEU A 210 14.29 9.98 19.97
N SER A 211 14.96 10.78 20.82
CA SER A 211 16.41 10.69 21.01
C SER A 211 16.86 9.40 21.70
N GLN A 212 15.95 8.70 22.38
CA GLN A 212 16.23 7.42 23.03
C GLN A 212 16.02 6.23 22.11
N ILE A 213 15.45 6.40 20.91
CA ILE A 213 15.20 5.29 19.99
C ILE A 213 16.53 4.81 19.42
N GLU A 214 16.76 3.51 19.54
CA GLU A 214 17.91 2.82 18.95
C GLU A 214 17.50 2.09 17.67
N ALA A 215 16.40 1.34 17.71
CA ALA A 215 15.90 0.58 16.58
C ALA A 215 14.40 0.28 16.68
N ILE A 216 13.81 -0.09 15.54
CA ILE A 216 12.51 -0.74 15.46
C ILE A 216 12.75 -2.13 14.87
N GLU A 217 12.38 -3.15 15.62
CA GLU A 217 12.49 -4.55 15.19
C GLU A 217 11.12 -5.05 14.73
N ILE A 218 11.04 -5.49 13.48
CA ILE A 218 9.84 -6.13 12.93
C ILE A 218 10.20 -7.60 12.66
N SER A 219 9.52 -8.50 13.36
CA SER A 219 9.68 -9.94 13.16
C SER A 219 8.48 -10.49 12.39
N SER A 220 8.70 -11.55 11.63
CA SER A 220 7.63 -12.30 10.94
C SER A 220 8.06 -13.76 10.80
N HIS A 221 7.09 -14.68 10.95
CA HIS A 221 7.33 -16.11 10.97
C HIS A 221 6.71 -16.76 9.73
N TYR A 222 7.55 -17.13 8.76
CA TYR A 222 7.09 -17.72 7.51
C TYR A 222 7.07 -19.25 7.56
N ASP A 223 6.04 -19.88 6.99
CA ASP A 223 5.96 -21.33 6.80
C ASP A 223 6.55 -21.75 5.44
N LEU A 224 7.87 -21.96 5.43
CA LEU A 224 8.67 -22.34 4.26
C LEU A 224 9.15 -23.80 4.41
N THR A 225 8.22 -24.76 4.31
CA THR A 225 8.45 -26.18 4.63
C THR A 225 8.56 -27.10 3.41
N SER A 226 8.57 -26.57 2.20
CA SER A 226 8.43 -27.39 0.97
C SER A 226 9.75 -27.93 0.41
N GLY A 227 10.88 -27.51 0.98
CA GLY A 227 12.21 -27.89 0.52
C GLY A 227 13.32 -27.30 1.40
N PRO A 228 14.60 -27.49 1.03
CA PRO A 228 15.72 -26.89 1.75
C PRO A 228 15.65 -25.36 1.66
N LEU A 229 15.90 -24.70 2.78
CA LEU A 229 15.93 -23.24 2.83
C LEU A 229 17.22 -22.71 2.19
N SER A 230 17.05 -21.73 1.32
CA SER A 230 18.12 -20.89 0.78
C SER A 230 17.80 -19.44 1.08
N SER A 231 18.84 -18.65 1.37
CA SER A 231 18.70 -17.22 1.57
C SER A 231 19.77 -16.44 0.82
N ALA A 232 19.42 -15.23 0.44
CA ALA A 232 20.33 -14.24 -0.12
C ALA A 232 20.02 -12.89 0.51
N THR A 233 21.06 -12.11 0.80
CA THR A 233 20.92 -10.75 1.33
C THR A 233 21.79 -9.80 0.53
N GLY A 234 21.42 -8.53 0.52
CA GLY A 234 22.21 -7.50 -0.12
C GLY A 234 21.85 -6.11 0.37
N ALA A 235 22.76 -5.18 0.13
CA ALA A 235 22.52 -3.76 0.32
C ALA A 235 23.18 -2.97 -0.81
N ARG A 236 22.54 -1.89 -1.25
CA ARG A 236 23.06 -0.98 -2.28
C ARG A 236 22.64 0.45 -1.98
N ILE A 237 23.43 1.41 -2.47
CA ILE A 237 22.99 2.80 -2.63
C ILE A 237 22.41 2.93 -4.03
N ARG A 238 21.17 3.40 -4.14
CA ARG A 238 20.51 3.66 -5.42
C ARG A 238 21.11 4.89 -6.11
N HIS A 239 20.80 5.07 -7.40
CA HIS A 239 21.27 6.21 -8.18
C HIS A 239 20.78 7.57 -7.63
N ASP A 240 19.66 7.59 -6.91
CA ASP A 240 19.13 8.77 -6.22
C ASP A 240 19.75 8.99 -4.83
N GLY A 241 20.74 8.19 -4.44
CA GLY A 241 21.47 8.32 -3.18
C GLY A 241 20.82 7.64 -1.97
N THR A 242 19.63 7.04 -2.12
CA THR A 242 18.96 6.36 -0.99
C THR A 242 19.51 4.96 -0.77
N ALA A 243 19.64 4.53 0.49
CA ALA A 243 20.02 3.16 0.79
C ALA A 243 18.85 2.19 0.58
N THR A 244 19.19 0.98 0.17
CA THR A 244 18.26 -0.14 0.08
C THR A 244 18.97 -1.39 0.58
N SER A 245 18.35 -2.09 1.52
CA SER A 245 18.77 -3.44 1.91
C SER A 245 17.63 -4.41 1.64
N TRP A 246 17.98 -5.64 1.28
CA TRP A 246 17.01 -6.67 0.99
C TRP A 246 17.45 -8.03 1.51
N THR A 247 16.47 -8.89 1.77
CA THR A 247 16.66 -10.30 2.06
C THR A 247 15.62 -11.11 1.29
N VAL A 248 16.07 -12.20 0.68
CA VAL A 248 15.23 -13.16 -0.02
C VAL A 248 15.42 -14.50 0.65
N ILE A 249 14.32 -15.18 0.98
CA ILE A 249 14.31 -16.51 1.58
C ILE A 249 13.39 -17.41 0.75
N THR A 250 13.84 -18.60 0.37
CA THR A 250 13.07 -19.55 -0.43
C THR A 250 13.24 -20.99 0.02
N ASP A 251 12.19 -21.80 -0.11
CA ASP A 251 12.22 -23.27 0.03
C ASP A 251 12.25 -24.00 -1.33
N GLY A 252 12.49 -23.26 -2.43
CA GLY A 252 12.45 -23.77 -3.81
C GLY A 252 11.06 -23.78 -4.46
N ILE A 253 9.98 -23.59 -3.69
CA ILE A 253 8.60 -23.49 -4.19
C ILE A 253 8.02 -22.11 -3.89
N HIS A 254 8.27 -21.60 -2.70
CA HIS A 254 7.80 -20.31 -2.22
C HIS A 254 8.99 -19.40 -1.94
N THR A 255 8.76 -18.10 -2.09
CA THR A 255 9.80 -17.07 -1.89
C THR A 255 9.19 -15.91 -1.11
N VAL A 256 9.91 -15.49 -0.07
CA VAL A 256 9.69 -14.23 0.64
C VAL A 256 10.79 -13.28 0.21
N ASP A 257 10.40 -12.07 -0.16
CA ASP A 257 11.32 -10.95 -0.37
C ASP A 257 10.94 -9.83 0.61
N ILE A 258 11.93 -9.31 1.33
CA ILE A 258 11.79 -8.16 2.23
C ILE A 258 12.83 -7.14 1.81
N ALA A 259 12.39 -5.94 1.48
CA ALA A 259 13.25 -4.80 1.23
C ALA A 259 12.97 -3.68 2.24
N ILE A 260 14.03 -3.07 2.75
CA ILE A 260 14.00 -1.85 3.55
C ILE A 260 14.50 -0.72 2.67
N LEU A 261 13.72 0.35 2.59
CA LEU A 261 13.92 1.47 1.70
C LEU A 261 13.81 2.76 2.53
N ASP A 262 14.78 3.68 2.38
CA ASP A 262 14.68 5.00 3.02
C ASP A 262 13.59 5.88 2.38
N ALA A 263 13.28 5.64 1.10
CA ALA A 263 12.20 6.31 0.39
C ALA A 263 11.66 5.46 -0.77
N TRP A 264 10.33 5.33 -0.84
CA TRP A 264 9.65 4.70 -1.97
C TRP A 264 9.61 5.64 -3.18
N THR A 265 10.11 5.18 -4.33
CA THR A 265 9.92 5.89 -5.60
C THR A 265 8.71 5.29 -6.34
N PRO A 266 7.86 6.09 -7.01
CA PRO A 266 6.66 5.61 -7.70
C PRO A 266 6.89 4.60 -8.84
N THR A 267 8.15 4.32 -9.19
CA THR A 267 8.53 3.35 -10.21
C THR A 267 8.86 1.98 -9.63
N GLY A 268 8.97 1.85 -8.30
CA GLY A 268 9.25 0.58 -7.62
C GLY A 268 10.56 -0.08 -8.07
N ALA A 269 11.53 0.72 -8.54
CA ALA A 269 12.86 0.28 -9.00
C ALA A 269 13.97 0.61 -7.99
#